data_AF-A0A954A2J0-F1
#
_entry.id   AF-A0A954A2J0-F1
#
_cell.length_a   1.000
_cell.length_b   1.000
_cell.length_c   1.000
_cell.angle_alpha   90.00
_cell.angle_beta   90.00
_cell.angle_gamma   90.00
#
_symmetry.space_group_name_H-M   'P 1'
#
loop_
_entity.id
_entity.type
_entity.pdbx_description
1 polymer ?
#
loop_
_entity_poly.entity_id
_entity_poly.type
_entity_poly.pdbx_seq_one_letter_code
_entity_poly.pdbx_strand_id
1 'polypeptide(L)'
;MFSNERTCLFRSLVVLSLAALAVLVWCGRTMAQSPTYSVDYQGPTIGLPDAATGTPITEGDILGATLVPLAIPPIVISGGFGPPMPGLGLPLHPPAVGHLPGIPGGVEVDALSFGFDVMDDPSLPMWIPLAWAFSVDEFAVGLQGPIPPLPPNVSTEGAALFPAPAPYEASADVFLFFPSPAWPPGIAPVPPFAVPPGNFDALDGDGTVPVGPFGLGMIEPNMPAPGPLDMGDNLDAVDVDFPAFPGSFPVFFSLDSALVFDPIEGVPGSASAPANGPYVGGDVLICHAPGAAAVIYASAPALGLDLFGPDTDDLDALVLFDNGDLIFQPSFAPYDWTMPGGPDMLFFSVRRGSAIIGTPDFYLGLPICEGDILTPAGPPGTPPGIWFAAESLGLCTWRGGVGLPGCPVMPWGMYSDDVDALDLVEDCDADGVPDTFAVMVGLVPDCNGNNRPDLCDILLGTSFDLNGNGIPDECEQKFVRGDCNADAAFNIADAVTVLAFLFPSGPPITLLCDDACDANDSGTLDIADAITILNALFAGGPSPPAPHPNCGVDPTFDALTCGSFPPCP
;
A
#
# COMPACT_ATOMS: atom_id res chain seq x y z
N MET A 1 53.14 -15.56 -32.72
CA MET A 1 53.58 -16.96 -32.55
C MET A 1 53.04 -17.41 -31.19
N PHE A 2 52.14 -18.40 -31.20
CA PHE A 2 51.44 -19.08 -30.07
C PHE A 2 51.53 -18.55 -28.60
N SER A 3 50.36 -18.10 -28.11
CA SER A 3 49.56 -18.62 -26.95
C SER A 3 50.10 -18.75 -25.51
N ASN A 4 49.13 -18.66 -24.57
CA ASN A 4 49.11 -19.13 -23.17
C ASN A 4 49.92 -18.31 -22.14
N GLU A 5 49.57 -18.25 -20.84
CA GLU A 5 48.67 -19.11 -20.04
C GLU A 5 47.98 -18.34 -18.86
N ARG A 6 47.13 -19.03 -18.08
CA ARG A 6 46.30 -18.45 -16.99
C ARG A 6 47.05 -18.28 -15.64
N THR A 7 46.35 -17.63 -14.70
CA THR A 7 46.19 -17.94 -13.24
C THR A 7 46.83 -17.00 -12.20
N CYS A 8 45.99 -16.56 -11.22
CA CYS A 8 46.20 -16.54 -9.74
C CYS A 8 45.86 -15.24 -8.97
N LEU A 9 44.84 -15.38 -8.11
CA LEU A 9 44.74 -14.98 -6.68
C LEU A 9 44.48 -13.51 -6.26
N PHE A 10 43.19 -13.27 -5.96
CA PHE A 10 42.58 -12.74 -4.71
C PHE A 10 43.45 -12.19 -3.54
N ARG A 11 42.83 -11.24 -2.78
CA ARG A 11 43.23 -10.60 -1.49
C ARG A 11 44.40 -9.60 -1.61
N SER A 12 44.48 -8.46 -0.91
CA SER A 12 43.62 -7.73 0.07
C SER A 12 44.19 -6.28 0.19
N LEU A 13 43.60 -5.26 0.84
CA LEU A 13 42.46 -5.12 1.78
C LEU A 13 41.83 -3.70 1.67
N VAL A 14 40.65 -3.50 2.28
CA VAL A 14 40.07 -2.26 2.86
C VAL A 14 40.86 -0.93 2.73
N VAL A 15 40.24 0.06 2.07
CA VAL A 15 40.13 1.45 2.59
C VAL A 15 38.72 1.97 2.29
N LEU A 16 37.79 1.78 3.25
CA LEU A 16 36.57 2.59 3.34
C LEU A 16 36.97 4.03 3.72
N SER A 17 36.25 5.06 3.24
CA SER A 17 36.04 6.34 3.97
C SER A 17 35.26 7.45 3.23
N LEU A 18 35.02 7.37 1.91
CA LEU A 18 34.47 8.52 1.15
C LEU A 18 33.15 8.30 0.39
N ALA A 19 32.64 7.06 0.31
CA ALA A 19 31.35 6.79 -0.37
C ALA A 19 30.11 7.01 0.52
N ALA A 20 30.29 7.10 1.85
CA ALA A 20 29.19 7.08 2.82
C ALA A 20 28.67 8.47 3.24
N LEU A 21 28.98 9.54 2.49
CA LEU A 21 28.63 10.93 2.87
C LEU A 21 27.81 11.69 1.81
N ALA A 22 27.35 11.01 0.76
CA ALA A 22 26.50 11.58 -0.30
C ALA A 22 25.01 11.24 -0.15
N VAL A 23 24.60 10.80 1.05
CA VAL A 23 23.28 10.20 1.34
C VAL A 23 22.25 11.22 1.86
N LEU A 24 22.64 12.47 2.17
CA LEU A 24 21.75 13.41 2.89
C LEU A 24 21.62 14.79 2.22
N VAL A 25 20.34 15.23 2.18
CA VAL A 25 19.79 16.58 1.95
C VAL A 25 19.41 16.99 0.51
N TRP A 26 18.08 17.03 0.31
CA TRP A 26 17.27 17.78 -0.68
C TRP A 26 17.25 17.26 -2.14
N CYS A 27 16.26 16.47 -2.58
CA CYS A 27 14.78 16.60 -2.56
C CYS A 27 14.21 17.52 -3.66
N GLY A 28 13.29 16.98 -4.48
CA GLY A 28 12.77 17.66 -5.67
C GLY A 28 11.71 16.92 -6.50
N ARG A 29 10.80 16.16 -5.86
CA ARG A 29 9.55 15.58 -6.42
C ARG A 29 9.64 14.59 -7.58
N THR A 30 9.41 13.32 -7.25
CA THR A 30 8.59 12.36 -8.02
C THR A 30 7.82 11.55 -6.99
N MET A 31 6.49 11.68 -6.94
CA MET A 31 5.67 11.00 -5.93
C MET A 31 5.14 9.70 -6.50
N ALA A 32 6.00 8.68 -6.52
CA ALA A 32 5.53 7.34 -6.22
C ALA A 32 5.03 7.38 -4.76
N GLN A 33 3.82 6.88 -4.49
CA GLN A 33 3.23 6.98 -3.16
C GLN A 33 3.75 5.87 -2.24
N SER A 34 3.36 5.90 -0.98
CA SER A 34 3.81 4.97 0.04
C SER A 34 2.71 4.88 1.11
N PRO A 35 2.58 3.72 1.80
CA PRO A 35 1.61 3.53 2.86
C PRO A 35 1.60 4.67 3.86
N THR A 36 0.40 5.05 4.29
CA THR A 36 0.14 6.10 5.28
C THR A 36 -0.48 5.53 6.54
N TYR A 37 -0.07 6.04 7.70
CA TYR A 37 -0.45 5.44 8.99
C TYR A 37 -0.40 6.45 10.16
N SER A 38 -1.12 6.17 11.25
CA SER A 38 -0.97 6.85 12.56
C SER A 38 -0.29 5.91 13.58
N VAL A 39 0.17 6.47 14.70
CA VAL A 39 0.86 5.74 15.77
C VAL A 39 0.38 6.15 17.15
N ASP A 40 0.29 5.14 18.02
CA ASP A 40 -0.21 5.20 19.40
C ASP A 40 0.33 6.42 20.16
N TYR A 41 -0.52 7.10 20.93
CA TYR A 41 -0.12 8.14 21.88
C TYR A 41 0.96 7.69 22.88
N GLN A 42 1.13 6.38 23.08
CA GLN A 42 2.19 5.76 23.88
C GLN A 42 3.51 5.58 23.14
N GLY A 43 3.51 5.61 21.80
CA GLY A 43 4.65 5.31 20.94
C GLY A 43 5.87 6.23 21.17
N PRO A 44 7.12 5.72 21.18
CA PRO A 44 8.34 6.50 21.33
C PRO A 44 8.58 7.55 20.22
N THR A 45 7.95 7.42 19.05
CA THR A 45 8.03 8.38 17.95
C THR A 45 7.28 9.69 18.27
N ILE A 46 6.32 9.64 19.21
CA ILE A 46 5.60 10.80 19.69
C ILE A 46 6.55 11.89 20.23
N GLY A 47 6.40 13.11 19.69
CA GLY A 47 7.23 14.27 20.01
C GLY A 47 8.60 14.30 19.32
N LEU A 48 8.98 13.28 18.53
CA LEU A 48 10.20 13.32 17.70
C LEU A 48 10.00 14.24 16.48
N PRO A 49 11.07 14.90 15.98
CA PRO A 49 10.97 15.78 14.82
C PRO A 49 10.90 14.99 13.51
N ASP A 50 9.81 15.17 12.76
CA ASP A 50 9.54 14.51 11.48
C ASP A 50 10.66 14.71 10.43
N ALA A 51 10.86 13.73 9.54
CA ALA A 51 11.97 13.78 8.57
C ALA A 51 11.84 14.82 7.45
N ALA A 52 10.63 15.30 7.13
CA ALA A 52 10.40 16.27 6.05
C ALA A 52 10.52 17.72 6.52
N THR A 53 9.98 18.04 7.69
CA THR A 53 9.84 19.42 8.19
C THR A 53 10.47 19.69 9.56
N GLY A 54 10.80 18.65 10.34
CA GLY A 54 11.33 18.76 11.69
C GLY A 54 10.30 19.26 12.72
N THR A 55 9.02 19.11 12.42
CA THR A 55 7.89 19.37 13.32
C THR A 55 7.75 18.17 14.27
N PRO A 56 7.48 18.37 15.57
CA PRO A 56 7.21 17.23 16.46
C PRO A 56 5.98 16.46 16.00
N ILE A 57 6.12 15.14 15.85
CA ILE A 57 5.01 14.20 15.56
C ILE A 57 4.06 14.17 16.76
N THR A 58 2.77 14.04 16.49
CA THR A 58 1.68 13.83 17.46
C THR A 58 0.84 12.62 17.06
N GLU A 59 0.06 12.09 17.99
CA GLU A 59 -0.73 10.86 17.83
C GLU A 59 -1.84 10.95 16.76
N GLY A 60 -2.16 12.18 16.33
CA GLY A 60 -3.12 12.42 15.24
C GLY A 60 -2.49 12.68 13.88
N ASP A 61 -1.17 12.75 13.77
CA ASP A 61 -0.50 13.02 12.50
C ASP A 61 -0.39 11.73 11.67
N ILE A 62 -0.85 11.78 10.42
CA ILE A 62 -0.68 10.69 9.47
C ILE A 62 0.73 10.78 8.88
N LEU A 63 1.48 9.72 9.09
CA LEU A 63 2.87 9.50 8.72
C LEU A 63 2.95 8.75 7.38
N GLY A 64 4.14 8.69 6.79
CA GLY A 64 4.40 7.89 5.59
C GLY A 64 5.58 6.94 5.77
N ALA A 65 5.52 5.76 5.16
CA ALA A 65 6.58 4.76 5.24
C ALA A 65 7.96 5.26 4.73
N THR A 66 9.03 4.57 5.14
CA THR A 66 10.42 4.97 4.85
C THR A 66 11.24 3.86 4.18
N LEU A 67 12.21 4.29 3.38
CA LEU A 67 13.14 3.39 2.68
C LEU A 67 14.36 2.98 3.54
N VAL A 68 14.37 3.40 4.81
CA VAL A 68 15.51 3.24 5.71
C VAL A 68 14.99 2.76 7.08
N PRO A 69 15.39 1.57 7.56
CA PRO A 69 15.00 1.07 8.88
C PRO A 69 15.27 2.06 10.00
N LEU A 70 14.35 2.11 10.98
CA LEU A 70 14.38 2.96 12.17
C LEU A 70 14.61 4.46 11.87
N ALA A 71 14.23 4.93 10.67
CA ALA A 71 14.29 6.35 10.31
C ALA A 71 12.94 7.01 10.58
N ILE A 72 12.95 8.04 11.44
CA ILE A 72 11.76 8.81 11.82
C ILE A 72 10.95 9.18 10.56
N PRO A 73 9.66 8.83 10.49
CA PRO A 73 8.86 9.08 9.30
C PRO A 73 8.57 10.57 9.07
N PRO A 74 8.24 10.98 7.84
CA PRO A 74 7.69 12.30 7.54
C PRO A 74 6.19 12.38 7.85
N ILE A 75 5.71 13.53 8.31
CA ILE A 75 4.27 13.81 8.39
C ILE A 75 3.73 14.08 6.98
N VAL A 76 2.62 13.44 6.64
CA VAL A 76 1.92 13.51 5.34
C VAL A 76 0.63 14.34 5.46
N ILE A 77 -0.15 14.10 6.52
CA ILE A 77 -1.34 14.89 6.89
C ILE A 77 -1.26 15.16 8.39
N SER A 78 -1.53 16.39 8.85
CA SER A 78 -1.57 16.61 10.30
C SER A 78 -2.94 16.25 10.89
N GLY A 79 -3.03 15.81 12.15
CA GLY A 79 -4.33 15.63 12.80
C GLY A 79 -5.09 16.96 12.96
N GLY A 80 -4.35 18.06 13.13
CA GLY A 80 -4.91 19.35 13.52
C GLY A 80 -5.09 20.39 12.41
N PHE A 81 -5.44 21.61 12.83
CA PHE A 81 -5.50 22.79 11.96
C PHE A 81 -4.25 23.66 12.09
N GLY A 82 -3.24 23.50 11.22
CA GLY A 82 -2.07 24.37 11.21
C GLY A 82 -0.93 23.92 10.27
N PRO A 83 0.07 24.79 10.00
CA PRO A 83 1.26 24.38 9.26
C PRO A 83 2.09 23.34 10.02
N PRO A 84 2.79 22.41 9.34
CA PRO A 84 3.26 22.54 7.95
C PRO A 84 2.26 22.16 6.85
N MET A 85 1.27 21.30 7.13
CA MET A 85 0.38 20.73 6.11
C MET A 85 -1.10 20.90 6.49
N PRO A 86 -2.02 20.93 5.52
CA PRO A 86 -3.44 20.76 5.82
C PRO A 86 -3.70 19.45 6.61
N GLY A 87 -4.77 19.41 7.41
CA GLY A 87 -4.98 18.30 8.35
C GLY A 87 -6.43 17.83 8.54
N LEU A 88 -6.64 16.83 9.40
CA LEU A 88 -7.95 16.16 9.63
C LEU A 88 -8.99 17.06 10.31
N GLY A 89 -8.59 18.24 10.79
CA GLY A 89 -9.52 19.24 11.32
C GLY A 89 -9.76 19.17 12.83
N LEU A 90 -8.98 18.36 13.55
CA LEU A 90 -9.11 18.16 14.99
C LEU A 90 -8.65 19.43 15.75
N PRO A 91 -9.49 20.03 16.61
CA PRO A 91 -9.27 21.39 17.12
C PRO A 91 -8.28 21.52 18.31
N LEU A 92 -7.24 20.68 18.45
CA LEU A 92 -6.35 20.67 19.64
C LEU A 92 -4.81 20.60 19.39
N HIS A 93 -4.30 21.05 18.25
CA HIS A 93 -2.84 21.03 17.96
C HIS A 93 -1.90 21.64 19.04
N PRO A 94 -2.20 22.77 19.75
CA PRO A 94 -1.22 23.35 20.69
C PRO A 94 -0.85 22.55 21.96
N PRO A 95 -1.75 21.83 22.65
CA PRO A 95 -1.37 20.93 23.75
C PRO A 95 -0.73 19.62 23.31
N ALA A 96 -1.05 19.08 22.13
CA ALA A 96 -0.48 17.84 21.62
C ALA A 96 1.00 18.02 21.19
N VAL A 97 1.34 19.06 20.42
CA VAL A 97 2.71 19.21 19.88
C VAL A 97 3.80 19.16 20.95
N GLY A 98 4.64 18.13 20.87
CA GLY A 98 5.79 17.93 21.77
C GLY A 98 5.41 17.55 23.20
N HIS A 99 4.24 16.95 23.41
CA HIS A 99 3.95 16.14 24.59
C HIS A 99 4.94 14.96 24.73
N LEU A 100 4.84 14.24 25.85
CA LEU A 100 5.63 13.03 26.08
C LEU A 100 4.78 11.82 25.69
N PRO A 101 5.39 10.75 25.14
CA PRO A 101 4.72 9.47 24.96
C PRO A 101 3.99 9.00 26.22
N GLY A 102 2.80 8.43 26.05
CA GLY A 102 1.92 7.95 27.13
C GLY A 102 1.20 9.07 27.89
N ILE A 103 1.14 10.29 27.35
CA ILE A 103 0.31 11.38 27.86
C ILE A 103 -0.60 11.86 26.73
N PRO A 104 -1.91 11.54 26.74
CA PRO A 104 -2.82 11.96 25.67
C PRO A 104 -2.76 13.47 25.40
N GLY A 105 -2.41 13.84 24.18
CA GLY A 105 -2.64 15.16 23.59
C GLY A 105 -4.10 15.34 23.16
N GLY A 106 -4.78 14.22 22.90
CA GLY A 106 -6.21 14.10 22.65
C GLY A 106 -6.57 14.35 21.20
N VAL A 107 -5.77 13.81 20.26
CA VAL A 107 -5.98 13.93 18.80
C VAL A 107 -5.75 12.62 18.03
N GLU A 108 -5.64 11.50 18.74
CA GLU A 108 -5.36 10.15 18.21
C GLU A 108 -6.33 9.71 17.12
N VAL A 109 -5.80 9.03 16.10
CA VAL A 109 -6.55 8.54 14.93
C VAL A 109 -6.53 7.02 14.94
N ASP A 110 -7.69 6.45 15.19
CA ASP A 110 -7.99 5.03 15.47
C ASP A 110 -8.43 4.26 14.20
N ALA A 111 -8.51 4.93 13.05
CA ALA A 111 -8.60 4.33 11.71
C ALA A 111 -8.41 5.38 10.61
N LEU A 112 -8.09 4.95 9.39
CA LEU A 112 -7.87 5.81 8.23
C LEU A 112 -8.42 5.15 6.96
N SER A 113 -9.05 5.94 6.08
CA SER A 113 -9.42 5.55 4.73
C SER A 113 -9.63 6.77 3.83
N PHE A 114 -9.36 6.65 2.53
CA PHE A 114 -9.70 7.69 1.55
C PHE A 114 -11.05 7.51 0.85
N GLY A 115 -11.76 6.39 1.04
CA GLY A 115 -13.14 6.21 0.58
C GLY A 115 -13.30 5.80 -0.89
N PHE A 116 -12.24 5.31 -1.52
CA PHE A 116 -12.19 4.97 -2.96
C PHE A 116 -11.52 3.61 -3.22
N ASP A 117 -11.54 2.76 -2.20
CA ASP A 117 -10.76 1.54 -2.05
C ASP A 117 -11.31 0.50 -3.05
N VAL A 118 -10.50 0.09 -4.04
CA VAL A 118 -11.03 -0.14 -5.41
C VAL A 118 -11.99 -1.33 -5.56
N MET A 119 -13.24 -1.02 -5.90
CA MET A 119 -14.24 -1.94 -6.49
C MET A 119 -14.95 -1.33 -7.72
N ASP A 120 -14.33 -0.33 -8.35
CA ASP A 120 -15.04 0.68 -9.14
C ASP A 120 -14.86 0.58 -10.67
N ASP A 121 -14.66 -0.65 -11.20
CA ASP A 121 -15.01 -0.94 -12.59
C ASP A 121 -15.94 -2.17 -12.73
N PRO A 122 -17.26 -1.98 -12.95
CA PRO A 122 -18.17 -3.08 -13.29
C PRO A 122 -17.95 -3.66 -14.70
N SER A 123 -16.94 -3.18 -15.45
CA SER A 123 -16.42 -3.78 -16.68
C SER A 123 -15.25 -4.74 -16.44
N LEU A 124 -14.54 -4.63 -15.32
CA LEU A 124 -13.55 -5.61 -14.90
C LEU A 124 -14.22 -6.95 -14.58
N PRO A 125 -13.58 -8.10 -14.88
CA PRO A 125 -14.06 -9.37 -14.40
C PRO A 125 -14.00 -9.36 -12.86
N MET A 126 -15.13 -9.65 -12.23
CA MET A 126 -15.31 -9.89 -10.78
C MET A 126 -14.46 -11.06 -10.20
N TRP A 127 -13.37 -11.44 -10.87
CA TRP A 127 -12.50 -12.60 -10.65
C TRP A 127 -11.05 -12.23 -10.31
N ILE A 128 -10.69 -10.94 -10.27
CA ILE A 128 -9.43 -10.52 -9.66
C ILE A 128 -9.45 -10.94 -8.18
N PRO A 129 -8.43 -11.65 -7.68
CA PRO A 129 -8.27 -11.85 -6.25
C PRO A 129 -7.88 -10.52 -5.63
N LEU A 130 -8.58 -10.15 -4.56
CA LEU A 130 -8.29 -8.93 -3.81
C LEU A 130 -7.54 -9.31 -2.53
N ALA A 131 -6.43 -8.66 -2.25
CA ALA A 131 -5.69 -8.82 -1.01
C ALA A 131 -6.22 -7.85 0.05
N TRP A 132 -6.12 -8.24 1.32
CA TRP A 132 -6.46 -7.37 2.45
C TRP A 132 -5.21 -7.12 3.30
N ALA A 133 -4.76 -5.87 3.41
CA ALA A 133 -3.70 -5.48 4.34
C ALA A 133 -4.29 -5.27 5.74
N PHE A 134 -3.57 -5.63 6.80
CA PHE A 134 -3.93 -5.24 8.17
C PHE A 134 -2.74 -5.28 9.13
N SER A 135 -2.81 -4.51 10.21
CA SER A 135 -1.90 -4.63 11.36
C SER A 135 -2.61 -5.20 12.59
N VAL A 136 -1.86 -5.49 13.64
CA VAL A 136 -2.33 -6.12 14.89
C VAL A 136 -1.50 -5.62 16.09
N ASP A 137 -2.00 -5.75 17.31
CA ASP A 137 -1.29 -5.30 18.53
C ASP A 137 -0.05 -6.14 18.95
N GLU A 138 0.74 -5.65 19.92
CA GLU A 138 1.94 -6.36 20.44
C GLU A 138 1.62 -7.71 21.12
N PHE A 139 0.35 -7.94 21.45
CA PHE A 139 -0.12 -9.15 22.13
C PHE A 139 -0.73 -10.18 21.16
N ALA A 140 -0.84 -9.85 19.88
CA ALA A 140 -1.50 -10.64 18.84
C ALA A 140 -0.99 -12.08 18.74
N VAL A 141 -1.91 -13.01 18.43
CA VAL A 141 -1.63 -14.45 18.47
C VAL A 141 -2.12 -15.14 17.20
N GLY A 142 -1.21 -15.49 16.29
CA GLY A 142 -1.59 -16.23 15.08
C GLY A 142 -1.84 -17.73 15.29
N LEU A 143 -2.82 -18.27 14.55
CA LEU A 143 -3.12 -19.71 14.44
C LEU A 143 -1.99 -20.43 13.69
N GLN A 144 -1.39 -21.45 14.32
CA GLN A 144 -0.28 -22.18 13.68
C GLN A 144 -0.74 -23.00 12.47
N GLY A 145 -0.23 -22.61 11.29
CA GLY A 145 -0.38 -23.36 10.05
C GLY A 145 0.28 -24.75 10.08
N PRO A 146 -0.20 -25.71 9.29
CA PRO A 146 0.33 -27.08 9.30
C PRO A 146 1.67 -27.23 8.55
N ILE A 147 2.76 -27.14 9.33
CA ILE A 147 4.14 -27.63 9.05
C ILE A 147 5.09 -26.63 8.32
N PRO A 148 6.33 -26.39 8.82
CA PRO A 148 7.32 -25.48 8.20
C PRO A 148 7.92 -25.94 6.84
N PRO A 149 8.60 -25.04 6.09
CA PRO A 149 8.79 -23.61 6.37
C PRO A 149 7.64 -22.78 5.82
N LEU A 150 7.00 -22.01 6.71
CA LEU A 150 6.05 -20.96 6.34
C LEU A 150 6.82 -19.65 6.10
N PRO A 151 6.29 -18.72 5.28
CA PRO A 151 6.69 -17.31 5.32
C PRO A 151 6.41 -16.70 6.71
N PRO A 152 6.98 -15.51 7.01
CA PRO A 152 6.52 -14.69 8.14
C PRO A 152 5.00 -14.48 8.09
N ASN A 153 4.35 -14.38 9.25
CA ASN A 153 2.92 -14.17 9.52
C ASN A 153 2.72 -14.01 11.06
N VAL A 154 1.54 -13.53 11.47
CA VAL A 154 1.16 -13.33 12.89
C VAL A 154 1.48 -14.51 13.85
N SER A 155 1.54 -15.77 13.37
CA SER A 155 1.88 -16.93 14.23
C SER A 155 3.39 -17.16 14.42
N THR A 156 4.23 -16.52 13.61
CA THR A 156 5.71 -16.58 13.65
C THR A 156 6.36 -15.31 14.18
N GLU A 157 5.72 -14.16 13.96
CA GLU A 157 6.10 -12.82 14.46
C GLU A 157 5.52 -12.54 15.86
N GLY A 158 4.23 -12.85 16.07
CA GLY A 158 3.52 -12.63 17.33
C GLY A 158 3.92 -13.57 18.48
N ALA A 159 3.18 -13.51 19.60
CA ALA A 159 3.59 -14.01 20.93
C ALA A 159 3.66 -15.56 21.11
N ALA A 160 4.33 -16.29 20.22
CA ALA A 160 4.35 -17.75 20.16
C ALA A 160 5.48 -18.42 20.98
N LEU A 161 5.10 -18.84 22.19
CA LEU A 161 5.73 -19.92 23.00
C LEU A 161 7.01 -19.58 23.80
N PHE A 162 6.78 -19.08 25.02
CA PHE A 162 7.62 -19.41 26.18
C PHE A 162 7.98 -20.92 26.17
N PRO A 163 9.27 -21.34 26.15
CA PRO A 163 10.47 -20.60 26.51
C PRO A 163 11.48 -20.41 25.36
N ALA A 164 11.03 -20.30 24.10
CA ALA A 164 11.91 -20.12 22.95
C ALA A 164 12.17 -18.62 22.66
N PRO A 165 13.41 -18.22 22.33
CA PRO A 165 13.71 -16.85 21.90
C PRO A 165 13.51 -16.74 20.38
N ALA A 166 12.28 -16.48 19.96
CA ALA A 166 12.04 -15.72 18.73
C ALA A 166 12.22 -14.23 19.04
N PRO A 167 12.57 -13.36 18.07
CA PRO A 167 12.13 -11.97 18.15
C PRO A 167 10.59 -11.95 18.21
N TYR A 168 10.06 -10.93 18.84
CA TYR A 168 8.63 -10.74 19.05
C TYR A 168 8.39 -9.30 18.61
N GLU A 169 7.72 -9.15 17.48
CA GLU A 169 7.74 -7.96 16.61
C GLU A 169 6.57 -8.23 15.68
N ALA A 170 5.49 -7.45 15.81
CA ALA A 170 4.22 -7.67 15.12
C ALA A 170 3.29 -6.44 15.22
N SER A 171 3.54 -5.55 16.18
CA SER A 171 2.67 -4.41 16.52
C SER A 171 2.71 -3.24 15.53
N ALA A 172 3.63 -3.32 14.59
CA ALA A 172 3.83 -2.36 13.52
C ALA A 172 3.93 -3.03 12.13
N ASP A 173 3.77 -4.37 12.08
CA ASP A 173 3.82 -5.13 10.83
C ASP A 173 2.48 -5.05 10.10
N VAL A 174 2.52 -4.99 8.76
CA VAL A 174 1.32 -5.06 7.92
C VAL A 174 1.26 -6.39 7.18
N PHE A 175 0.30 -7.22 7.55
CA PHE A 175 0.04 -8.54 6.99
C PHE A 175 -0.94 -8.48 5.82
N LEU A 176 -0.69 -9.26 4.76
CA LEU A 176 -1.65 -9.45 3.67
C LEU A 176 -2.42 -10.76 3.82
N PHE A 177 -3.75 -10.69 3.82
CA PHE A 177 -4.69 -11.81 3.78
C PHE A 177 -5.27 -12.02 2.37
N PHE A 178 -5.28 -13.29 1.93
CA PHE A 178 -5.82 -13.69 0.62
C PHE A 178 -7.09 -14.53 0.79
N PRO A 179 -8.28 -14.00 0.43
CA PRO A 179 -9.51 -14.79 0.38
C PRO A 179 -9.37 -15.84 -0.71
N SER A 180 -9.43 -17.12 -0.31
CA SER A 180 -9.07 -18.24 -1.21
C SER A 180 -9.89 -18.26 -2.52
N PRO A 181 -9.28 -18.52 -3.70
CA PRO A 181 -9.99 -18.63 -4.98
C PRO A 181 -10.93 -19.84 -5.09
N ALA A 182 -11.08 -20.64 -4.02
CA ALA A 182 -12.14 -21.64 -3.89
C ALA A 182 -13.52 -21.01 -3.57
N TRP A 183 -13.56 -19.74 -3.17
CA TRP A 183 -14.78 -18.97 -2.98
C TRP A 183 -15.25 -18.40 -4.33
N PRO A 184 -16.57 -18.44 -4.63
CA PRO A 184 -17.09 -17.82 -5.84
C PRO A 184 -16.85 -16.29 -5.80
N PRO A 185 -16.85 -15.62 -6.96
CA PRO A 185 -16.65 -14.18 -7.03
C PRO A 185 -17.77 -13.47 -6.26
N GLY A 186 -17.39 -12.83 -5.16
CA GLY A 186 -18.29 -12.45 -4.07
C GLY A 186 -17.84 -13.06 -2.74
N ILE A 187 -17.05 -12.29 -1.99
CA ILE A 187 -16.74 -12.40 -0.57
C ILE A 187 -18.04 -12.40 0.26
N ALA A 188 -18.76 -13.51 0.27
CA ALA A 188 -19.83 -13.71 1.24
C ALA A 188 -19.24 -13.79 2.66
N PRO A 189 -20.01 -13.46 3.72
CA PRO A 189 -19.57 -13.62 5.11
C PRO A 189 -18.84 -14.94 5.34
N VAL A 190 -17.55 -14.87 5.66
CA VAL A 190 -16.67 -16.03 5.77
C VAL A 190 -16.87 -16.64 7.16
N PRO A 191 -17.51 -17.84 7.27
CA PRO A 191 -17.67 -18.49 8.57
C PRO A 191 -16.30 -18.89 9.12
N PRO A 192 -16.12 -18.88 10.46
CA PRO A 192 -14.85 -19.22 11.07
C PRO A 192 -14.36 -20.63 10.68
N PHE A 193 -13.04 -20.81 10.66
CA PHE A 193 -12.33 -22.06 10.32
C PHE A 193 -12.44 -22.55 8.87
N ALA A 194 -12.93 -21.74 7.92
CA ALA A 194 -13.17 -22.21 6.56
C ALA A 194 -11.93 -22.20 5.63
N VAL A 195 -10.85 -21.52 6.02
CA VAL A 195 -9.60 -21.40 5.24
C VAL A 195 -8.40 -21.70 6.17
N PRO A 196 -7.35 -22.42 5.73
CA PRO A 196 -6.08 -22.46 6.46
C PRO A 196 -5.45 -21.05 6.46
N PRO A 197 -4.85 -20.58 7.57
CA PRO A 197 -4.17 -19.28 7.59
C PRO A 197 -3.12 -19.23 6.49
N GLY A 198 -3.18 -18.19 5.66
CA GLY A 198 -2.40 -18.04 4.43
C GLY A 198 -1.74 -16.68 4.28
N ASN A 199 -1.77 -15.88 5.35
CA ASN A 199 -1.27 -14.52 5.34
C ASN A 199 0.27 -14.52 5.33
N PHE A 200 0.84 -13.39 4.92
CA PHE A 200 2.25 -13.11 5.08
C PHE A 200 2.47 -11.66 5.51
N ASP A 201 3.55 -11.41 6.25
CA ASP A 201 4.07 -10.05 6.47
C ASP A 201 4.48 -9.43 5.13
N ALA A 202 3.95 -8.25 4.84
CA ALA A 202 4.20 -7.49 3.62
C ALA A 202 4.94 -6.16 3.86
N LEU A 203 4.84 -5.57 5.06
CA LEU A 203 5.57 -4.37 5.47
C LEU A 203 6.02 -4.54 6.93
N ASP A 204 7.32 -4.72 7.10
CA ASP A 204 8.03 -4.81 8.38
C ASP A 204 8.00 -3.43 9.09
N GLY A 205 7.62 -3.39 10.37
CA GLY A 205 7.50 -2.14 11.13
C GLY A 205 8.84 -1.41 11.32
N ASP A 206 9.85 -2.11 11.83
CA ASP A 206 11.22 -1.64 12.07
C ASP A 206 11.98 -1.35 10.76
N GLY A 207 11.54 -1.99 9.67
CA GLY A 207 12.00 -1.84 8.30
C GLY A 207 13.30 -2.58 8.02
N THR A 208 13.58 -3.65 8.77
CA THR A 208 14.66 -4.59 8.46
C THR A 208 14.17 -5.69 7.53
N VAL A 209 14.22 -6.96 7.94
CA VAL A 209 13.79 -8.08 7.10
C VAL A 209 13.45 -9.33 7.90
N PRO A 210 12.24 -9.83 7.67
CA PRO A 210 12.05 -11.20 7.21
C PRO A 210 12.42 -11.32 5.71
N VAL A 211 11.75 -10.59 4.81
CA VAL A 211 12.06 -10.58 3.35
C VAL A 211 11.66 -9.31 2.52
N GLY A 212 11.29 -8.17 3.11
CA GLY A 212 10.96 -6.93 2.37
C GLY A 212 12.15 -5.99 2.06
N PRO A 213 12.07 -5.08 1.05
CA PRO A 213 13.02 -3.96 0.92
C PRO A 213 12.55 -2.63 1.57
N PHE A 214 11.37 -2.62 2.19
CA PHE A 214 10.64 -1.45 2.68
C PHE A 214 10.06 -1.76 4.07
N GLY A 215 9.83 -0.72 4.86
CA GLY A 215 9.11 -0.83 6.13
C GLY A 215 8.65 0.53 6.65
N LEU A 216 8.00 0.53 7.80
CA LEU A 216 7.37 1.75 8.31
C LEU A 216 8.37 2.70 8.98
N GLY A 217 9.50 2.18 9.48
CA GLY A 217 10.56 2.95 10.13
C GLY A 217 10.27 3.24 11.61
N MET A 218 9.34 2.49 12.16
CA MET A 218 8.87 2.58 13.54
C MET A 218 9.95 2.09 14.50
N ILE A 219 9.90 2.56 15.74
CA ILE A 219 10.92 2.25 16.76
C ILE A 219 10.43 1.06 17.57
N GLU A 220 10.88 -0.15 17.24
CA GLU A 220 10.53 -1.38 17.96
C GLU A 220 11.69 -1.85 18.88
N PRO A 221 11.45 -2.08 20.19
CA PRO A 221 12.50 -2.51 21.10
C PRO A 221 12.22 -3.80 21.90
N ASN A 222 12.52 -4.95 21.29
CA ASN A 222 13.00 -6.18 21.96
C ASN A 222 12.11 -6.80 23.08
N MET A 223 11.36 -7.86 22.72
CA MET A 223 10.76 -8.88 23.60
C MET A 223 9.69 -8.40 24.60
N PRO A 224 8.40 -8.73 24.40
CA PRO A 224 7.31 -8.38 25.30
C PRO A 224 7.57 -8.99 26.68
N ALA A 225 7.58 -8.10 27.67
CA ALA A 225 7.73 -8.44 29.07
C ALA A 225 6.52 -7.86 29.81
N PRO A 226 5.76 -8.66 30.58
CA PRO A 226 4.65 -8.12 31.38
C PRO A 226 5.13 -7.01 32.32
N GLY A 227 4.81 -5.76 31.97
CA GLY A 227 5.45 -4.56 32.50
C GLY A 227 4.73 -3.28 32.05
N PRO A 228 5.10 -2.10 32.60
CA PRO A 228 4.43 -0.84 32.30
C PRO A 228 5.06 -0.10 31.12
N LEU A 229 4.21 0.38 30.20
CA LEU A 229 4.58 1.06 28.94
C LEU A 229 5.63 0.28 28.15
N ASP A 230 5.19 -0.49 27.15
CA ASP A 230 6.17 -0.89 26.14
C ASP A 230 6.75 0.35 25.45
N MET A 231 7.94 0.19 24.88
CA MET A 231 8.68 1.26 24.25
C MET A 231 8.66 1.17 22.72
N GLY A 232 7.84 0.28 22.15
CA GLY A 232 7.48 0.18 20.73
C GLY A 232 6.55 1.28 20.25
N ASP A 233 6.66 1.63 18.97
CA ASP A 233 5.55 2.29 18.27
C ASP A 233 4.59 1.18 17.82
N ASN A 234 3.29 1.40 18.01
CA ASN A 234 2.22 0.56 17.47
C ASN A 234 1.49 1.34 16.37
N LEU A 235 0.82 0.66 15.45
CA LEU A 235 -0.07 1.30 14.49
C LEU A 235 -1.48 1.46 15.05
N ASP A 236 -2.02 2.68 14.96
CA ASP A 236 -3.44 2.94 15.29
C ASP A 236 -4.33 2.97 14.04
N ALA A 237 -3.73 3.21 12.88
CA ALA A 237 -4.40 3.14 11.59
C ALA A 237 -3.38 2.93 10.49
N VAL A 238 -3.74 2.17 9.45
CA VAL A 238 -2.98 2.08 8.21
C VAL A 238 -3.91 2.12 7.00
N ASP A 239 -3.51 2.89 6.01
CA ASP A 239 -4.06 2.94 4.65
C ASP A 239 -2.88 2.69 3.72
N VAL A 240 -2.90 1.55 3.03
CA VAL A 240 -1.87 1.14 2.07
C VAL A 240 -2.28 1.47 0.64
N ASP A 241 -3.37 2.20 0.42
CA ASP A 241 -3.88 2.46 -0.93
C ASP A 241 -3.17 3.67 -1.56
N PHE A 242 -3.16 3.72 -2.91
CA PHE A 242 -2.28 4.65 -3.66
C PHE A 242 -3.03 5.76 -4.46
N PRO A 243 -4.02 6.49 -3.91
CA PRO A 243 -4.64 7.63 -4.61
C PRO A 243 -3.81 8.92 -4.46
N ALA A 244 -3.52 9.59 -5.58
CA ALA A 244 -2.72 10.82 -5.65
C ALA A 244 -3.05 11.88 -4.59
N PHE A 245 -2.15 12.02 -3.59
CA PHE A 245 -2.12 12.97 -2.47
C PHE A 245 -3.35 13.90 -2.38
N PRO A 246 -4.32 13.65 -1.49
CA PRO A 246 -5.65 14.25 -1.54
C PRO A 246 -5.65 15.69 -1.03
N GLY A 247 -5.08 16.62 -1.80
CA GLY A 247 -5.44 18.05 -1.71
C GLY A 247 -6.89 18.33 -2.13
N SER A 248 -7.67 17.30 -2.50
CA SER A 248 -8.93 17.40 -3.25
C SER A 248 -10.02 16.41 -2.85
N PHE A 249 -9.75 15.42 -1.99
CA PHE A 249 -10.68 14.32 -1.65
C PHE A 249 -11.01 14.33 -0.15
N PRO A 250 -12.14 13.72 0.26
CA PRO A 250 -12.41 13.46 1.67
C PRO A 250 -11.36 12.53 2.30
N VAL A 251 -11.22 12.61 3.62
CA VAL A 251 -10.54 11.59 4.44
C VAL A 251 -11.54 11.11 5.48
N PHE A 252 -11.65 9.80 5.64
CA PHE A 252 -12.49 9.13 6.63
C PHE A 252 -11.62 8.55 7.75
N PHE A 253 -12.10 8.61 8.99
CA PHE A 253 -11.34 8.15 10.18
C PHE A 253 -12.25 7.97 11.40
N SER A 254 -11.82 7.16 12.38
CA SER A 254 -12.37 7.09 13.74
C SER A 254 -11.43 7.78 14.76
N LEU A 255 -11.88 7.84 16.02
CA LEU A 255 -11.19 8.46 17.15
C LEU A 255 -11.50 7.64 18.42
N ASP A 256 -10.51 7.37 19.26
CA ASP A 256 -10.64 6.62 20.52
C ASP A 256 -11.75 7.12 21.46
N SER A 257 -12.43 6.15 22.05
CA SER A 257 -13.28 6.32 23.22
C SER A 257 -12.51 6.75 24.47
N ALA A 258 -13.26 7.14 25.49
CA ALA A 258 -12.71 7.45 26.82
C ALA A 258 -12.93 6.35 27.87
N LEU A 259 -13.63 5.26 27.52
CA LEU A 259 -14.18 4.30 28.49
C LEU A 259 -13.89 2.84 28.15
N VAL A 260 -13.46 2.52 26.93
CA VAL A 260 -12.83 1.22 26.66
C VAL A 260 -11.44 1.24 27.29
N PHE A 261 -11.12 0.13 27.96
CA PHE A 261 -9.83 -0.11 28.58
C PHE A 261 -9.33 -1.42 28.01
N ASP A 262 -8.11 -1.44 27.50
CA ASP A 262 -7.45 -2.71 27.25
C ASP A 262 -7.32 -3.45 28.61
N PRO A 263 -7.89 -4.66 28.78
CA PRO A 263 -7.87 -5.34 30.08
C PRO A 263 -6.57 -6.09 30.38
N ILE A 264 -5.66 -6.20 29.41
CA ILE A 264 -4.34 -6.85 29.48
C ILE A 264 -3.27 -5.82 29.85
N GLU A 265 -3.21 -4.70 29.13
CA GLU A 265 -2.35 -3.54 29.38
C GLU A 265 -2.82 -2.74 30.61
N GLY A 266 -4.13 -2.60 30.76
CA GLY A 266 -4.75 -1.79 31.81
C GLY A 266 -4.64 -0.29 31.56
N VAL A 267 -4.38 0.13 30.31
CA VAL A 267 -4.31 1.52 29.90
C VAL A 267 -5.63 1.91 29.19
N PRO A 268 -6.19 3.11 29.43
CA PRO A 268 -7.29 3.63 28.61
C PRO A 268 -6.78 4.18 27.27
N GLY A 269 -7.63 4.16 26.24
CA GLY A 269 -7.42 4.94 25.01
C GLY A 269 -7.32 6.45 25.30
N SER A 270 -6.84 7.23 24.32
CA SER A 270 -6.54 8.66 24.54
C SER A 270 -7.74 9.55 24.86
N ALA A 271 -8.98 9.06 24.67
CA ALA A 271 -10.21 9.83 24.70
C ALA A 271 -10.28 10.93 23.62
N SER A 272 -9.68 10.71 22.45
CA SER A 272 -9.62 11.69 21.37
C SER A 272 -11.01 12.06 20.82
N ALA A 273 -11.99 11.14 20.78
CA ALA A 273 -13.36 11.44 20.34
C ALA A 273 -14.05 12.51 21.23
N PRO A 274 -14.24 12.29 22.55
CA PRO A 274 -14.86 13.29 23.42
C PRO A 274 -13.96 14.50 23.70
N ALA A 275 -12.64 14.44 23.43
CA ALA A 275 -11.76 15.61 23.48
C ALA A 275 -12.03 16.60 22.34
N ASN A 276 -12.37 16.11 21.14
CA ASN A 276 -12.48 16.93 19.93
C ASN A 276 -13.88 17.44 19.60
N GLY A 277 -14.94 16.98 20.27
CA GLY A 277 -16.28 17.49 19.97
C GLY A 277 -17.44 16.77 20.66
N PRO A 278 -18.59 16.65 19.96
CA PRO A 278 -19.74 15.87 20.40
C PRO A 278 -19.65 14.40 19.93
N TYR A 279 -18.46 13.95 19.51
CA TYR A 279 -18.19 12.60 18.99
C TYR A 279 -18.13 11.59 20.14
N VAL A 280 -18.40 10.33 19.82
CA VAL A 280 -18.19 9.16 20.69
C VAL A 280 -17.23 8.18 20.02
N GLY A 281 -16.64 7.28 20.79
CA GLY A 281 -15.92 6.11 20.23
C GLY A 281 -16.80 5.35 19.22
N GLY A 282 -16.22 4.90 18.11
CA GLY A 282 -16.94 4.26 17.01
C GLY A 282 -17.82 5.18 16.13
N ASP A 283 -17.80 6.50 16.32
CA ASP A 283 -18.28 7.43 15.28
C ASP A 283 -17.28 7.49 14.12
N VAL A 284 -17.74 7.27 12.88
CA VAL A 284 -16.94 7.47 11.67
C VAL A 284 -17.07 8.92 11.24
N LEU A 285 -15.94 9.60 11.15
CA LEU A 285 -15.83 11.01 10.80
C LEU A 285 -15.36 11.18 9.35
N ILE A 286 -15.68 12.33 8.77
CA ILE A 286 -15.20 12.74 7.44
C ILE A 286 -14.65 14.17 7.49
N CYS A 287 -13.47 14.36 6.91
CA CYS A 287 -12.88 15.67 6.61
C CYS A 287 -12.99 15.93 5.09
N HIS A 288 -14.05 16.63 4.67
CA HIS A 288 -14.38 16.85 3.23
C HIS A 288 -13.31 17.56 2.39
N ALA A 289 -12.35 18.24 3.02
CA ALA A 289 -11.24 18.89 2.37
C ALA A 289 -10.14 19.14 3.42
N PRO A 290 -8.85 19.02 3.10
CA PRO A 290 -7.80 19.13 4.10
C PRO A 290 -7.83 20.49 4.86
N GLY A 291 -7.91 20.41 6.18
CA GLY A 291 -8.08 21.54 7.10
C GLY A 291 -9.54 22.02 7.29
N ALA A 292 -10.53 21.33 6.71
CA ALA A 292 -11.94 21.50 7.09
C ALA A 292 -12.18 20.95 8.51
N ALA A 293 -13.28 21.33 9.15
CA ALA A 293 -13.68 20.70 10.41
C ALA A 293 -14.27 19.31 10.13
N ALA A 294 -13.85 18.32 10.92
CA ALA A 294 -14.44 16.97 10.91
C ALA A 294 -15.94 17.00 11.18
N VAL A 295 -16.71 16.16 10.50
CA VAL A 295 -18.14 15.95 10.75
C VAL A 295 -18.44 14.46 10.83
N ILE A 296 -19.49 14.07 11.56
CA ILE A 296 -19.92 12.67 11.63
C ILE A 296 -20.47 12.27 10.26
N TYR A 297 -19.85 11.27 9.64
CA TYR A 297 -20.33 10.60 8.43
C TYR A 297 -21.34 9.52 8.81
N ALA A 298 -20.93 8.58 9.68
CA ALA A 298 -21.79 7.55 10.25
C ALA A 298 -21.61 7.51 11.76
N SER A 299 -22.70 7.64 12.52
CA SER A 299 -22.62 7.58 13.99
C SER A 299 -22.59 6.15 14.51
N ALA A 300 -21.87 5.86 15.59
CA ALA A 300 -21.78 4.53 16.20
C ALA A 300 -23.15 3.82 16.36
N PRO A 301 -24.20 4.46 16.94
CA PRO A 301 -25.53 3.83 17.07
C PRO A 301 -26.25 3.52 15.75
N ALA A 302 -25.84 4.12 14.63
CA ALA A 302 -26.38 3.82 13.31
C ALA A 302 -25.71 2.59 12.67
N LEU A 303 -24.42 2.38 12.96
CA LEU A 303 -23.62 1.24 12.53
C LEU A 303 -23.95 -0.06 13.30
N GLY A 304 -24.74 0.05 14.38
CA GLY A 304 -25.12 -1.08 15.24
C GLY A 304 -24.30 -1.18 16.53
N LEU A 305 -23.54 -0.13 16.84
CA LEU A 305 -22.60 -0.03 17.96
C LEU A 305 -23.24 0.73 19.13
N ASP A 306 -22.51 0.89 20.22
CA ASP A 306 -22.94 1.60 21.43
C ASP A 306 -24.27 1.04 21.99
N LEU A 307 -24.52 -0.24 21.75
CA LEU A 307 -25.73 -0.95 22.18
C LEU A 307 -25.88 -0.97 23.71
N PHE A 308 -24.78 -0.73 24.42
CA PHE A 308 -24.69 -0.74 25.88
C PHE A 308 -24.53 0.67 26.51
N GLY A 309 -24.36 1.71 25.70
CA GLY A 309 -24.16 3.11 26.09
C GLY A 309 -23.21 3.81 25.13
N PRO A 310 -23.07 5.15 25.18
CA PRO A 310 -22.06 5.87 24.41
C PRO A 310 -20.65 5.55 24.90
N ASP A 311 -19.66 5.58 23.99
CA ASP A 311 -18.25 5.29 24.26
C ASP A 311 -18.02 3.88 24.84
N THR A 312 -18.91 2.91 24.56
CA THR A 312 -18.77 1.54 25.12
C THR A 312 -18.13 0.53 24.18
N ASP A 313 -17.96 0.92 22.92
CA ASP A 313 -17.28 0.17 21.87
C ASP A 313 -16.24 1.09 21.20
N ASP A 314 -14.98 0.64 21.11
CA ASP A 314 -13.93 1.18 20.22
C ASP A 314 -13.72 0.19 19.10
N LEU A 315 -13.63 0.69 17.86
CA LEU A 315 -13.56 -0.11 16.65
C LEU A 315 -12.90 0.70 15.54
N ASP A 316 -11.93 0.08 14.88
CA ASP A 316 -11.10 0.69 13.86
C ASP A 316 -11.90 0.63 12.54
N ALA A 317 -12.38 1.79 12.06
CA ALA A 317 -13.43 1.87 11.05
C ALA A 317 -12.96 2.37 9.65
N LEU A 318 -13.06 1.46 8.67
CA LEU A 318 -12.71 1.59 7.26
C LEU A 318 -13.94 1.95 6.40
N VAL A 319 -13.83 2.96 5.52
CA VAL A 319 -14.86 3.31 4.54
C VAL A 319 -14.43 2.81 3.16
N LEU A 320 -14.73 1.55 2.84
CA LEU A 320 -14.36 0.97 1.54
C LEU A 320 -14.92 1.71 0.32
N PHE A 321 -16.13 2.28 0.44
CA PHE A 321 -16.79 2.89 -0.71
C PHE A 321 -17.83 3.92 -0.28
N ASP A 322 -17.66 5.17 -0.72
CA ASP A 322 -18.73 6.18 -0.80
C ASP A 322 -19.21 6.29 -2.25
N ASN A 323 -20.53 6.35 -2.47
CA ASN A 323 -21.10 6.40 -3.82
C ASN A 323 -20.88 7.75 -4.56
N GLY A 324 -20.09 8.66 -3.98
CA GLY A 324 -19.68 9.95 -4.52
C GLY A 324 -20.57 11.12 -4.07
N ASP A 325 -21.53 10.90 -3.16
CA ASP A 325 -22.42 11.94 -2.63
C ASP A 325 -22.08 12.42 -1.21
N LEU A 326 -21.15 11.73 -0.50
CA LEU A 326 -20.66 12.08 0.83
C LEU A 326 -21.74 12.06 1.93
N ILE A 327 -22.79 11.24 1.76
CA ILE A 327 -23.91 11.08 2.70
C ILE A 327 -24.15 9.60 2.98
N PHE A 328 -23.77 9.14 4.17
CA PHE A 328 -23.87 7.75 4.58
C PHE A 328 -25.25 7.09 4.34
N GLN A 329 -25.23 6.09 3.48
CA GLN A 329 -26.31 5.23 3.00
C GLN A 329 -25.86 3.78 3.17
N PRO A 330 -26.05 3.14 4.34
CA PRO A 330 -25.48 1.81 4.60
C PRO A 330 -25.95 0.74 3.61
N SER A 331 -25.00 -0.06 3.15
CA SER A 331 -25.25 -1.40 2.60
C SER A 331 -26.08 -2.24 3.59
N PHE A 332 -27.02 -3.03 3.08
CA PHE A 332 -27.81 -3.97 3.87
C PHE A 332 -27.78 -5.41 3.32
N ALA A 333 -27.11 -5.63 2.20
CA ALA A 333 -26.93 -6.94 1.59
C ALA A 333 -25.54 -7.02 0.93
N PRO A 334 -24.84 -8.16 1.00
CA PRO A 334 -23.58 -8.33 0.29
C PRO A 334 -23.72 -7.96 -1.20
N TYR A 335 -22.84 -7.09 -1.69
CA TYR A 335 -22.77 -6.61 -3.08
C TYR A 335 -23.91 -5.72 -3.57
N ASP A 336 -24.71 -5.11 -2.69
CA ASP A 336 -25.66 -4.08 -3.15
C ASP A 336 -24.95 -2.77 -3.58
N TRP A 337 -23.83 -2.45 -2.93
CA TRP A 337 -22.95 -1.29 -3.18
C TRP A 337 -22.19 -1.34 -4.51
N THR A 338 -21.76 -2.51 -5.00
CA THR A 338 -21.00 -2.65 -6.27
C THR A 338 -21.84 -2.43 -7.54
N MET A 339 -23.08 -1.99 -7.40
CA MET A 339 -23.96 -1.61 -8.50
C MET A 339 -23.83 -0.10 -8.79
N PRO A 340 -23.98 0.35 -10.05
CA PRO A 340 -23.92 1.79 -10.35
C PRO A 340 -24.95 2.61 -9.56
N GLY A 341 -24.47 3.43 -8.63
CA GLY A 341 -25.31 4.18 -7.67
C GLY A 341 -25.88 3.30 -6.55
N GLY A 342 -25.10 2.31 -6.08
CA GLY A 342 -25.38 1.53 -4.87
C GLY A 342 -25.21 2.34 -3.58
N PRO A 343 -25.57 1.75 -2.43
CA PRO A 343 -25.25 2.28 -1.10
C PRO A 343 -23.73 2.30 -0.84
N ASP A 344 -23.35 2.94 0.25
CA ASP A 344 -21.97 3.01 0.74
C ASP A 344 -21.60 1.74 1.50
N MET A 345 -20.32 1.38 1.44
CA MET A 345 -19.76 0.20 2.10
C MET A 345 -18.75 0.61 3.17
N LEU A 346 -18.88 0.00 4.34
CA LEU A 346 -18.10 0.33 5.54
C LEU A 346 -17.80 -0.95 6.30
N PHE A 347 -16.54 -1.15 6.66
CA PHE A 347 -16.09 -2.22 7.56
C PHE A 347 -15.49 -1.62 8.83
N PHE A 348 -15.51 -2.40 9.90
CA PHE A 348 -14.80 -2.04 11.13
C PHE A 348 -14.33 -3.30 11.84
N SER A 349 -13.17 -3.21 12.50
CA SER A 349 -12.63 -4.25 13.37
C SER A 349 -13.45 -4.37 14.68
N VAL A 350 -12.95 -5.13 15.65
CA VAL A 350 -13.42 -5.05 17.04
C VAL A 350 -12.24 -5.01 18.00
N ARG A 351 -12.03 -3.85 18.65
CA ARG A 351 -11.02 -3.68 19.70
C ARG A 351 -11.41 -4.38 21.00
N ARG A 352 -10.41 -4.86 21.74
CA ARG A 352 -10.53 -5.56 23.02
C ARG A 352 -11.16 -4.67 24.08
N GLY A 353 -12.07 -5.26 24.84
CA GLY A 353 -12.80 -4.56 25.90
C GLY A 353 -14.11 -3.89 25.45
N SER A 354 -14.34 -3.76 24.14
CA SER A 354 -15.61 -3.28 23.56
C SER A 354 -16.82 -4.10 24.04
N ALA A 355 -17.88 -3.42 24.46
CA ALA A 355 -19.05 -4.03 25.10
C ALA A 355 -19.86 -4.96 24.17
N ILE A 356 -19.70 -4.83 22.86
CA ILE A 356 -20.31 -5.66 21.81
C ILE A 356 -19.74 -7.09 21.76
N ILE A 357 -18.56 -7.33 22.34
CA ILE A 357 -17.93 -8.66 22.37
C ILE A 357 -18.85 -9.70 23.03
N GLY A 358 -19.00 -10.84 22.38
CA GLY A 358 -19.88 -11.93 22.80
C GLY A 358 -21.36 -11.75 22.46
N THR A 359 -21.77 -10.62 21.88
CA THR A 359 -23.14 -10.46 21.35
C THR A 359 -23.33 -11.22 20.02
N PRO A 360 -24.53 -11.73 19.70
CA PRO A 360 -24.76 -12.42 18.43
C PRO A 360 -24.81 -11.46 17.25
N ASP A 361 -24.04 -11.76 16.20
CA ASP A 361 -24.04 -11.02 14.92
C ASP A 361 -25.37 -11.18 14.15
N PHE A 362 -25.60 -10.26 13.20
CA PHE A 362 -26.83 -10.22 12.39
C PHE A 362 -27.00 -11.38 11.39
N TYR A 363 -25.92 -11.80 10.72
CA TYR A 363 -25.99 -12.73 9.59
C TYR A 363 -25.97 -14.20 10.04
N LEU A 364 -25.10 -14.54 10.99
CA LEU A 364 -24.85 -15.93 11.39
C LEU A 364 -25.35 -16.25 12.81
N GLY A 365 -25.60 -15.24 13.65
CA GLY A 365 -25.93 -15.39 15.06
C GLY A 365 -24.76 -15.95 15.89
N LEU A 366 -23.53 -15.81 15.38
CA LEU A 366 -22.30 -16.15 16.07
C LEU A 366 -21.93 -15.04 17.06
N PRO A 367 -21.29 -15.36 18.19
CA PRO A 367 -20.80 -14.32 19.09
C PRO A 367 -19.66 -13.55 18.40
N ILE A 368 -19.79 -12.23 18.35
CA ILE A 368 -18.73 -11.30 17.94
C ILE A 368 -17.52 -11.47 18.88
N CYS A 369 -16.32 -11.42 18.32
CA CYS A 369 -15.04 -11.49 19.02
C CYS A 369 -14.18 -10.29 18.66
N GLU A 370 -13.14 -10.08 19.46
CA GLU A 370 -11.96 -9.29 19.15
C GLU A 370 -11.44 -9.64 17.73
N GLY A 371 -11.08 -8.62 16.94
CA GLY A 371 -10.51 -8.76 15.59
C GLY A 371 -11.48 -9.23 14.50
N ASP A 372 -12.78 -9.34 14.79
CA ASP A 372 -13.78 -9.60 13.76
C ASP A 372 -13.94 -8.37 12.86
N ILE A 373 -13.94 -8.59 11.54
CA ILE A 373 -14.29 -7.55 10.58
C ILE A 373 -15.80 -7.59 10.38
N LEU A 374 -16.45 -6.52 10.84
CA LEU A 374 -17.88 -6.34 10.87
C LEU A 374 -18.34 -5.37 9.77
N THR A 375 -19.64 -5.39 9.48
CA THR A 375 -20.29 -4.45 8.57
C THR A 375 -21.65 -4.02 9.15
N PRO A 376 -22.16 -2.82 8.81
CA PRO A 376 -23.55 -2.46 9.05
C PRO A 376 -24.48 -3.54 8.46
N ALA A 377 -25.47 -3.97 9.23
CA ALA A 377 -26.35 -5.05 8.83
C ALA A 377 -27.77 -4.81 9.37
N GLY A 378 -28.74 -4.71 8.45
CA GLY A 378 -30.13 -4.39 8.81
C GLY A 378 -30.36 -2.91 9.19
N PRO A 379 -31.60 -2.55 9.58
CA PRO A 379 -31.97 -1.15 9.85
C PRO A 379 -31.13 -0.52 10.98
N PRO A 380 -30.85 0.80 10.95
CA PRO A 380 -29.97 1.47 11.92
C PRO A 380 -30.23 1.09 13.38
N GLY A 381 -29.18 0.65 14.07
CA GLY A 381 -29.22 0.18 15.45
C GLY A 381 -29.60 -1.30 15.64
N THR A 382 -29.67 -2.12 14.58
CA THR A 382 -29.50 -3.58 14.74
C THR A 382 -28.03 -3.93 14.96
N PRO A 383 -27.70 -5.04 15.65
CA PRO A 383 -26.32 -5.50 15.75
C PRO A 383 -25.69 -5.63 14.36
N PRO A 384 -24.38 -5.39 14.23
CA PRO A 384 -23.66 -5.56 12.97
C PRO A 384 -23.55 -7.04 12.59
N GLY A 385 -23.17 -7.29 11.33
CA GLY A 385 -22.93 -8.64 10.81
C GLY A 385 -21.44 -8.92 10.68
N ILE A 386 -20.99 -10.11 11.06
CA ILE A 386 -19.62 -10.54 10.80
C ILE A 386 -19.45 -10.74 9.29
N TRP A 387 -18.42 -10.12 8.71
CA TRP A 387 -18.03 -10.29 7.31
C TRP A 387 -16.80 -11.19 7.17
N PHE A 388 -15.72 -10.88 7.89
CA PHE A 388 -14.63 -11.80 8.15
C PHE A 388 -14.56 -12.11 9.64
N ALA A 389 -14.55 -13.40 9.97
CA ALA A 389 -14.22 -13.83 11.32
C ALA A 389 -12.70 -13.69 11.53
N ALA A 390 -12.23 -13.22 12.69
CA ALA A 390 -10.79 -13.05 12.96
C ALA A 390 -9.98 -14.35 12.72
N GLU A 391 -10.55 -15.53 12.99
CA GLU A 391 -9.90 -16.83 12.73
C GLU A 391 -9.69 -17.11 11.23
N SER A 392 -10.36 -16.37 10.34
CA SER A 392 -10.13 -16.42 8.88
C SER A 392 -8.94 -15.56 8.45
N LEU A 393 -8.67 -14.46 9.17
CA LEU A 393 -7.42 -13.70 9.09
C LEU A 393 -6.24 -14.43 9.78
N GLY A 394 -6.47 -15.62 10.33
CA GLY A 394 -5.45 -16.40 11.02
C GLY A 394 -5.20 -16.01 12.48
N LEU A 395 -6.11 -15.25 13.10
CA LEU A 395 -6.04 -14.78 14.49
C LEU A 395 -6.68 -15.79 15.48
N CYS A 396 -6.39 -15.71 16.78
CA CYS A 396 -6.67 -16.75 17.79
C CYS A 396 -7.78 -16.41 18.81
N THR A 397 -9.03 -16.24 18.37
CA THR A 397 -10.11 -15.86 19.30
C THR A 397 -10.53 -16.94 20.32
N TRP A 398 -11.33 -16.54 21.31
CA TRP A 398 -12.00 -17.46 22.23
C TRP A 398 -13.04 -18.37 21.55
N ARG A 399 -13.70 -17.89 20.49
CA ARG A 399 -14.61 -18.65 19.63
C ARG A 399 -13.86 -19.69 18.81
N GLY A 400 -12.60 -19.38 18.47
CA GLY A 400 -11.58 -20.30 17.95
C GLY A 400 -11.43 -21.57 18.79
N GLY A 401 -11.48 -21.39 20.12
CA GLY A 401 -11.50 -22.45 21.12
C GLY A 401 -10.12 -22.78 21.71
N VAL A 402 -10.03 -22.69 23.05
CA VAL A 402 -8.84 -23.08 23.85
C VAL A 402 -8.16 -24.36 23.34
N GLY A 403 -6.89 -24.25 22.92
CA GLY A 403 -6.03 -25.40 22.66
C GLY A 403 -6.13 -26.02 21.26
N LEU A 404 -6.53 -25.26 20.25
CA LEU A 404 -6.03 -25.50 18.89
C LEU A 404 -4.48 -25.43 18.89
N PRO A 405 -3.78 -26.17 18.03
CA PRO A 405 -2.33 -26.01 17.87
C PRO A 405 -2.00 -24.55 17.52
N GLY A 406 -1.16 -23.91 18.32
CA GLY A 406 -0.77 -22.50 18.14
C GLY A 406 -1.48 -21.49 19.03
N CYS A 407 -2.68 -21.79 19.55
CA CYS A 407 -3.42 -20.89 20.43
C CYS A 407 -3.15 -21.22 21.92
N PRO A 408 -2.18 -20.56 22.60
CA PRO A 408 -1.98 -20.73 24.04
C PRO A 408 -3.17 -20.20 24.83
N VAL A 409 -3.53 -20.89 25.92
CA VAL A 409 -4.40 -20.28 26.93
C VAL A 409 -3.54 -19.29 27.70
N MET A 410 -3.66 -18.01 27.37
CA MET A 410 -2.98 -16.95 28.12
C MET A 410 -3.39 -17.02 29.60
N PRO A 411 -2.50 -16.65 30.54
CA PRO A 411 -2.93 -16.26 31.88
C PRO A 411 -4.08 -15.26 31.76
N TRP A 412 -5.02 -15.28 32.70
CA TRP A 412 -6.26 -14.48 32.66
C TRP A 412 -7.35 -14.97 31.70
N GLY A 413 -7.04 -15.81 30.71
CA GLY A 413 -8.03 -16.43 29.82
C GLY A 413 -8.68 -15.44 28.85
N MET A 414 -7.95 -14.37 28.53
CA MET A 414 -8.29 -13.37 27.53
C MET A 414 -7.51 -13.68 26.26
N TYR A 415 -8.11 -13.31 25.13
CA TYR A 415 -7.55 -13.50 23.80
C TYR A 415 -7.30 -12.13 23.19
N SER A 416 -6.34 -12.08 22.29
CA SER A 416 -5.59 -10.87 21.96
C SER A 416 -5.41 -10.87 20.46
N ASP A 417 -6.32 -10.17 19.79
CA ASP A 417 -6.46 -10.13 18.35
C ASP A 417 -7.13 -8.78 18.02
N ASP A 418 -6.48 -7.67 18.33
CA ASP A 418 -6.93 -6.37 17.82
C ASP A 418 -6.36 -6.18 16.42
N VAL A 419 -7.13 -5.52 15.54
CA VAL A 419 -6.84 -5.41 14.10
C VAL A 419 -6.95 -3.95 13.72
N ASP A 420 -5.87 -3.23 14.03
CA ASP A 420 -5.87 -1.78 14.24
C ASP A 420 -6.08 -0.98 12.94
N ALA A 421 -5.95 -1.64 11.78
CA ALA A 421 -6.69 -1.28 10.57
C ALA A 421 -6.67 -2.45 9.57
N LEU A 422 -7.63 -2.45 8.64
CA LEU A 422 -7.73 -3.36 7.51
C LEU A 422 -7.94 -2.52 6.24
N ASP A 423 -7.31 -2.87 5.12
CA ASP A 423 -7.41 -2.14 3.84
C ASP A 423 -7.44 -3.12 2.62
N LEU A 424 -7.94 -2.69 1.47
CA LEU A 424 -8.20 -3.50 0.26
C LEU A 424 -7.26 -3.11 -0.89
N VAL A 425 -6.33 -4.00 -1.27
CA VAL A 425 -5.25 -3.63 -2.21
C VAL A 425 -5.45 -4.19 -3.62
N GLU A 426 -5.11 -3.40 -4.65
CA GLU A 426 -5.09 -3.84 -6.05
C GLU A 426 -3.98 -4.90 -6.31
N ASP A 427 -4.40 -6.06 -6.82
CA ASP A 427 -3.59 -7.14 -7.38
C ASP A 427 -4.20 -7.48 -8.75
N CYS A 428 -3.86 -6.69 -9.77
CA CYS A 428 -4.48 -6.74 -11.09
C CYS A 428 -4.09 -7.98 -11.91
N ASP A 429 -2.93 -8.58 -11.62
CA ASP A 429 -2.38 -9.73 -12.36
C ASP A 429 -2.51 -11.09 -11.64
N ALA A 430 -3.00 -11.06 -10.39
CA ALA A 430 -3.35 -12.19 -9.54
C ALA A 430 -2.16 -13.04 -9.06
N ASP A 431 -0.96 -12.44 -8.91
CA ASP A 431 0.23 -13.16 -8.44
C ASP A 431 0.34 -13.25 -6.90
N GLY A 432 -0.46 -12.47 -6.17
CA GLY A 432 -0.48 -12.43 -4.71
C GLY A 432 0.47 -11.41 -4.09
N VAL A 433 0.99 -10.45 -4.87
CA VAL A 433 1.77 -9.30 -4.41
C VAL A 433 1.01 -8.03 -4.82
N PRO A 434 0.86 -7.03 -3.94
CA PRO A 434 0.23 -5.76 -4.33
C PRO A 434 0.95 -5.13 -5.51
N ASP A 435 0.18 -4.65 -6.48
CA ASP A 435 0.66 -4.01 -7.71
C ASP A 435 1.71 -2.92 -7.43
N THR A 436 1.39 -2.10 -6.45
CA THR A 436 2.16 -0.96 -5.99
C THR A 436 3.44 -1.39 -5.29
N PHE A 437 3.41 -2.46 -4.50
CA PHE A 437 4.60 -3.09 -3.94
C PHE A 437 5.47 -3.67 -5.05
N ALA A 438 4.90 -4.41 -6.01
CA ALA A 438 5.62 -5.02 -7.13
C ALA A 438 6.35 -3.97 -7.98
N VAL A 439 5.70 -2.82 -8.26
CA VAL A 439 6.31 -1.64 -8.90
C VAL A 439 7.44 -1.07 -8.04
N MET A 440 7.15 -0.81 -6.77
CA MET A 440 8.05 -0.17 -5.81
C MET A 440 9.34 -0.99 -5.56
N VAL A 441 9.25 -2.33 -5.51
CA VAL A 441 10.42 -3.23 -5.42
C VAL A 441 11.10 -3.48 -6.78
N GLY A 442 10.52 -3.03 -7.88
CA GLY A 442 11.03 -3.21 -9.24
C GLY A 442 10.90 -4.65 -9.78
N LEU A 443 9.88 -5.40 -9.34
CA LEU A 443 9.52 -6.71 -9.91
C LEU A 443 8.83 -6.56 -11.27
N VAL A 444 8.04 -5.49 -11.45
CA VAL A 444 7.32 -5.15 -12.68
C VAL A 444 7.64 -3.72 -13.12
N PRO A 445 7.54 -3.40 -14.43
CA PRO A 445 7.68 -2.03 -14.90
C PRO A 445 6.46 -1.16 -14.53
N ASP A 446 6.72 0.06 -14.06
CA ASP A 446 5.84 1.23 -14.13
C ASP A 446 6.64 2.33 -14.81
N CYS A 447 6.19 2.74 -15.99
CA CYS A 447 6.90 3.67 -16.84
C CYS A 447 6.30 5.08 -16.89
N ASN A 448 5.04 5.25 -16.48
CA ASN A 448 4.36 6.55 -16.41
C ASN A 448 4.37 7.16 -14.98
N GLY A 449 4.74 6.36 -13.98
CA GLY A 449 4.93 6.74 -12.59
C GLY A 449 3.63 6.83 -11.79
N ASN A 450 2.61 6.05 -12.16
CA ASN A 450 1.31 6.03 -11.47
C ASN A 450 1.23 4.97 -10.35
N ASN A 451 2.29 4.22 -10.08
CA ASN A 451 2.40 3.08 -9.15
C ASN A 451 1.65 1.82 -9.58
N ARG A 452 1.25 1.72 -10.86
CA ARG A 452 0.49 0.61 -11.41
C ARG A 452 1.32 -0.11 -12.50
N PRO A 453 1.30 -1.44 -12.57
CA PRO A 453 2.09 -2.17 -13.56
C PRO A 453 1.68 -1.81 -15.00
N ASP A 454 2.66 -1.59 -15.88
CA ASP A 454 2.49 -1.29 -17.30
C ASP A 454 1.47 -2.22 -18.00
N LEU A 455 1.55 -3.52 -17.67
CA LEU A 455 0.67 -4.58 -18.19
C LEU A 455 -0.81 -4.33 -17.85
N CYS A 456 -1.07 -3.83 -16.65
CA CYS A 456 -2.41 -3.59 -16.15
C CYS A 456 -2.98 -2.26 -16.64
N ASP A 457 -2.14 -1.29 -16.95
CA ASP A 457 -2.57 -0.09 -17.66
C ASP A 457 -2.98 -0.38 -19.12
N ILE A 458 -2.30 -1.32 -19.78
CA ILE A 458 -2.73 -1.85 -21.08
C ILE A 458 -4.05 -2.62 -20.94
N LEU A 459 -4.19 -3.44 -19.87
CA LEU A 459 -5.40 -4.24 -19.63
C LEU A 459 -6.65 -3.39 -19.40
N LEU A 460 -6.54 -2.29 -18.64
CA LEU A 460 -7.65 -1.33 -18.43
C LEU A 460 -7.83 -0.35 -19.60
N GLY A 461 -6.84 -0.21 -20.48
CA GLY A 461 -6.84 0.80 -21.54
C GLY A 461 -6.66 2.23 -21.03
N THR A 462 -6.04 2.40 -19.85
CA THR A 462 -5.50 3.68 -19.38
C THR A 462 -4.28 4.08 -20.19
N SER A 463 -3.47 3.09 -20.58
CA SER A 463 -2.38 3.22 -21.56
C SER A 463 -2.75 2.65 -22.94
N PHE A 464 -2.12 3.19 -23.99
CA PHE A 464 -2.17 2.61 -25.33
C PHE A 464 -0.99 1.69 -25.57
N ASP A 465 -1.25 0.52 -26.15
CA ASP A 465 -0.28 -0.35 -26.81
C ASP A 465 -0.79 -0.54 -28.25
N LEU A 466 -0.38 0.34 -29.17
CA LEU A 466 -0.90 0.36 -30.53
C LEU A 466 -0.32 -0.75 -31.41
N ASN A 467 0.89 -1.21 -31.08
CA ASN A 467 1.63 -2.19 -31.86
C ASN A 467 1.45 -3.63 -31.33
N GLY A 468 1.03 -3.80 -30.08
CA GLY A 468 0.69 -5.06 -29.41
C GLY A 468 1.89 -5.74 -28.74
N ASN A 469 2.89 -4.99 -28.28
CA ASN A 469 4.14 -5.52 -27.76
C ASN A 469 4.16 -5.75 -26.23
N GLY A 470 3.13 -5.28 -25.50
CA GLY A 470 3.05 -5.36 -24.04
C GLY A 470 3.82 -4.29 -23.27
N ILE A 471 4.22 -3.20 -23.94
CA ILE A 471 4.83 -1.99 -23.39
C ILE A 471 3.93 -0.81 -23.77
N PRO A 472 3.60 0.12 -22.85
CA PRO A 472 2.85 1.32 -23.20
C PRO A 472 3.58 2.19 -24.24
N ASP A 473 2.86 2.66 -25.28
CA ASP A 473 3.34 3.59 -26.31
C ASP A 473 4.00 4.85 -25.70
N GLU A 474 3.55 5.29 -24.52
CA GLU A 474 4.11 6.47 -23.87
C GLU A 474 5.53 6.26 -23.34
N CYS A 475 5.94 5.01 -23.19
CA CYS A 475 7.14 4.52 -22.52
C CYS A 475 8.17 3.89 -23.47
N GLU A 476 7.80 3.67 -24.72
CA GLU A 476 8.75 3.37 -25.78
C GLU A 476 9.65 4.59 -26.10
N GLN A 477 10.90 4.31 -26.46
CA GLN A 477 11.84 5.31 -26.93
C GLN A 477 11.39 5.87 -28.29
N LYS A 478 10.84 7.08 -28.26
CA LYS A 478 10.44 7.81 -29.46
C LYS A 478 11.66 8.09 -30.35
N PHE A 479 11.49 8.06 -31.67
CA PHE A 479 12.56 8.31 -32.63
C PHE A 479 12.05 9.04 -33.88
N VAL A 480 12.96 9.41 -34.78
CA VAL A 480 12.62 9.88 -36.14
C VAL A 480 13.14 8.87 -37.16
N ARG A 481 12.23 8.17 -37.83
CA ARG A 481 12.54 7.18 -38.86
C ARG A 481 13.35 7.84 -39.98
N GLY A 482 14.52 7.28 -40.26
CA GLY A 482 15.49 7.75 -41.24
C GLY A 482 16.62 8.66 -40.71
N ASP A 483 16.56 9.17 -39.47
CA ASP A 483 17.66 9.88 -38.79
C ASP A 483 18.56 8.87 -38.05
N CYS A 484 19.21 8.00 -38.85
CA CYS A 484 19.96 6.85 -38.36
C CYS A 484 21.23 7.23 -37.58
N ASN A 485 21.78 8.43 -37.77
CA ASN A 485 22.92 8.89 -36.97
C ASN A 485 22.51 9.65 -35.68
N ALA A 486 21.21 9.87 -35.48
CA ALA A 486 20.61 10.60 -34.38
C ALA A 486 21.16 12.03 -34.20
N ASP A 487 21.40 12.75 -35.32
CA ASP A 487 21.88 14.14 -35.33
C ASP A 487 20.75 15.18 -35.45
N ALA A 488 19.49 14.74 -35.43
CA ALA A 488 18.26 15.53 -35.56
C ALA A 488 18.03 16.09 -36.98
N ALA A 489 18.78 15.65 -37.99
CA ALA A 489 18.65 16.16 -39.36
C ALA A 489 18.74 15.05 -40.42
N PHE A 490 17.59 14.55 -40.87
CA PHE A 490 17.48 13.63 -42.02
C PHE A 490 18.27 14.12 -43.25
N ASN A 491 19.43 13.50 -43.51
CA ASN A 491 20.39 13.92 -44.53
C ASN A 491 21.22 12.73 -45.08
N ILE A 492 22.25 13.04 -45.90
CA ILE A 492 23.08 12.00 -46.52
C ILE A 492 23.93 11.22 -45.50
N ALA A 493 24.20 11.80 -44.32
CA ALA A 493 24.92 11.15 -43.24
C ALA A 493 24.21 9.89 -42.71
N ASP A 494 22.88 9.86 -42.74
CA ASP A 494 22.07 8.72 -42.29
C ASP A 494 22.24 7.52 -43.22
N ALA A 495 22.09 7.73 -44.53
CA ALA A 495 22.34 6.70 -45.53
C ALA A 495 23.79 6.18 -45.47
N VAL A 496 24.76 7.05 -45.16
CA VAL A 496 26.16 6.64 -44.94
C VAL A 496 26.30 5.81 -43.67
N THR A 497 25.54 6.12 -42.61
CA THR A 497 25.57 5.38 -41.32
C THR A 497 24.99 3.98 -41.48
N VAL A 498 23.83 3.83 -42.13
CA VAL A 498 23.25 2.54 -42.52
C VAL A 498 24.26 1.70 -43.32
N LEU A 499 24.85 2.28 -44.39
CA LEU A 499 25.83 1.56 -45.22
C LEU A 499 27.11 1.19 -44.46
N ALA A 500 27.55 2.01 -43.51
CA ALA A 500 28.75 1.75 -42.72
C ALA A 500 28.51 0.67 -41.64
N PHE A 501 27.28 0.56 -41.12
CA PHE A 501 26.85 -0.55 -40.27
C PHE A 501 26.79 -1.88 -41.05
N LEU A 502 26.15 -1.89 -42.22
CA LEU A 502 25.97 -3.10 -43.04
C LEU A 502 27.27 -3.60 -43.70
N PHE A 503 28.16 -2.69 -44.08
CA PHE A 503 29.42 -3.00 -44.76
C PHE A 503 30.64 -2.48 -43.97
N PRO A 504 30.92 -3.03 -42.77
CA PRO A 504 31.92 -2.50 -41.87
C PRO A 504 33.33 -2.61 -42.48
N SER A 505 33.93 -1.46 -42.76
CA SER A 505 35.33 -1.33 -43.23
C SER A 505 36.30 -0.85 -42.15
N GLY A 506 35.84 -0.79 -40.88
CA GLY A 506 36.57 -0.27 -39.72
C GLY A 506 36.11 -0.94 -38.42
N PRO A 507 36.25 -0.27 -37.26
CA PRO A 507 35.65 -0.73 -36.01
C PRO A 507 34.12 -0.92 -36.16
N PRO A 508 33.49 -1.84 -35.40
CA PRO A 508 32.05 -1.98 -35.39
C PRO A 508 31.37 -0.65 -35.03
N ILE A 509 30.33 -0.30 -35.80
CA ILE A 509 29.42 0.78 -35.47
C ILE A 509 28.29 0.16 -34.65
N THR A 510 27.95 0.81 -33.53
CA THR A 510 26.75 0.51 -32.75
C THR A 510 25.76 1.61 -33.06
N LEU A 511 24.56 1.23 -33.49
CA LEU A 511 23.45 2.15 -33.69
C LEU A 511 22.81 2.45 -32.33
N LEU A 512 22.24 3.65 -32.19
CA LEU A 512 21.58 4.05 -30.94
C LEU A 512 20.11 3.56 -30.90
N CYS A 513 19.52 3.42 -32.09
CA CYS A 513 18.12 3.13 -32.34
C CYS A 513 18.04 2.42 -33.69
N ASP A 514 17.71 1.13 -33.70
CA ASP A 514 17.71 0.34 -34.94
C ASP A 514 16.50 0.72 -35.83
N ASP A 515 15.36 1.08 -35.22
CA ASP A 515 14.13 1.47 -35.91
C ASP A 515 14.28 2.82 -36.66
N ALA A 516 15.12 3.74 -36.13
CA ALA A 516 15.49 4.96 -36.85
C ALA A 516 16.32 4.67 -38.12
N CYS A 517 16.99 3.52 -38.17
CA CYS A 517 17.78 3.09 -39.31
C CYS A 517 16.99 2.23 -40.31
N ASP A 518 15.94 1.51 -39.90
CA ASP A 518 14.94 0.92 -40.82
C ASP A 518 14.06 2.06 -41.38
N ALA A 519 14.59 2.70 -42.41
CA ALA A 519 13.98 3.83 -43.09
C ALA A 519 12.80 3.43 -43.99
N ASN A 520 12.59 2.14 -44.24
CA ASN A 520 11.54 1.63 -45.11
C ASN A 520 10.40 0.88 -44.38
N ASP A 521 10.53 0.68 -43.07
CA ASP A 521 9.51 0.10 -42.17
C ASP A 521 9.25 -1.37 -42.51
N SER A 522 10.33 -2.17 -42.53
CA SER A 522 10.32 -3.57 -42.95
C SER A 522 10.54 -4.60 -41.83
N GLY A 523 10.92 -4.14 -40.63
CA GLY A 523 11.42 -4.95 -39.53
C GLY A 523 12.78 -5.61 -39.81
N THR A 524 13.54 -5.06 -40.76
CA THR A 524 14.87 -5.57 -41.14
C THR A 524 15.76 -4.46 -41.67
N LEU A 525 16.86 -4.18 -40.96
CA LEU A 525 17.85 -3.21 -41.41
C LEU A 525 18.73 -3.76 -42.55
N ASP A 526 18.57 -3.26 -43.78
CA ASP A 526 19.35 -3.66 -44.95
C ASP A 526 19.67 -2.50 -45.95
N ILE A 527 20.18 -2.83 -47.14
CA ILE A 527 20.57 -1.83 -48.14
C ILE A 527 19.38 -1.03 -48.70
N ALA A 528 18.15 -1.55 -48.61
CA ALA A 528 16.91 -0.89 -48.99
C ALA A 528 16.68 0.39 -48.17
N ASP A 529 17.15 0.45 -46.92
CA ASP A 529 17.02 1.64 -46.07
C ASP A 529 17.89 2.79 -46.55
N ALA A 530 19.17 2.52 -46.81
CA ALA A 530 20.07 3.50 -47.40
C ALA A 530 19.58 3.98 -48.78
N ILE A 531 18.97 3.08 -49.57
CA ILE A 531 18.33 3.43 -50.85
C ILE A 531 17.10 4.32 -50.62
N THR A 532 16.29 4.04 -49.59
CA THR A 532 15.08 4.80 -49.25
C THR A 532 15.43 6.22 -48.81
N ILE A 533 16.41 6.38 -47.92
CA ILE A 533 16.94 7.69 -47.49
C ILE A 533 17.45 8.50 -48.70
N LEU A 534 18.30 7.91 -49.55
CA LEU A 534 18.86 8.61 -50.72
C LEU A 534 17.78 8.96 -51.77
N ASN A 535 16.76 8.11 -51.94
CA ASN A 535 15.65 8.38 -52.85
C ASN A 535 14.78 9.53 -52.35
N ALA A 536 14.46 9.57 -51.05
CA ALA A 536 13.73 10.68 -50.44
C ALA A 536 14.47 12.02 -50.61
N LEU A 537 15.78 12.03 -50.33
CA LEU A 537 16.61 13.24 -50.38
C LEU A 537 16.86 13.79 -51.79
N PHE A 538 17.13 12.92 -52.78
CA PHE A 538 17.65 13.35 -54.08
C PHE A 538 16.81 12.95 -55.31
N ALA A 539 16.01 11.89 -55.21
CA ALA A 539 15.21 11.38 -56.32
C ALA A 539 13.74 11.84 -56.28
N GLY A 540 13.30 12.50 -55.20
CA GLY A 540 11.90 12.85 -54.98
C GLY A 540 11.03 11.63 -54.66
N GLY A 541 11.62 10.63 -54.00
CA GLY A 541 10.87 9.50 -53.43
C GLY A 541 9.97 9.93 -52.26
N PRO A 542 9.14 9.01 -51.75
CA PRO A 542 8.39 9.27 -50.52
C PRO A 542 9.36 9.48 -49.34
N SER A 543 8.95 10.29 -48.36
CA SER A 543 9.57 10.29 -47.04
C SER A 543 9.45 8.91 -46.37
N PRO A 544 10.31 8.59 -45.38
CA PRO A 544 10.13 7.44 -44.51
C PRO A 544 8.70 7.36 -43.92
N PRO A 545 8.21 6.14 -43.62
CA PRO A 545 6.98 5.94 -42.84
C PRO A 545 7.05 6.61 -41.45
N ALA A 546 5.93 6.57 -40.72
CA ALA A 546 5.93 7.04 -39.35
C ALA A 546 6.91 6.21 -38.50
N PRO A 547 7.60 6.79 -37.50
CA PRO A 547 7.56 8.19 -37.07
C PRO A 547 8.49 9.12 -37.88
N HIS A 548 7.95 9.88 -38.84
CA HIS A 548 8.70 10.89 -39.62
C HIS A 548 7.76 12.02 -40.06
N PRO A 549 8.20 13.30 -40.09
CA PRO A 549 9.51 13.84 -39.69
C PRO A 549 9.59 14.22 -38.19
N ASN A 550 8.55 13.92 -37.40
CA ASN A 550 8.49 14.23 -35.97
C ASN A 550 8.76 12.95 -35.16
N CYS A 551 9.22 13.12 -33.93
CA CYS A 551 9.35 12.05 -32.95
C CYS A 551 8.04 11.27 -32.75
N GLY A 552 8.12 9.96 -32.65
CA GLY A 552 7.03 9.05 -32.29
C GLY A 552 7.55 7.64 -32.03
N VAL A 553 6.66 6.74 -31.64
CA VAL A 553 6.95 5.30 -31.45
C VAL A 553 6.83 4.54 -32.77
N ASP A 554 7.21 3.25 -32.78
CA ASP A 554 6.94 2.39 -33.92
C ASP A 554 5.46 1.96 -33.95
N PRO A 555 4.67 2.33 -34.98
CA PRO A 555 3.28 1.91 -35.08
C PRO A 555 3.12 0.43 -35.47
N THR A 556 4.22 -0.29 -35.72
CA THR A 556 4.25 -1.69 -36.13
C THR A 556 5.19 -2.49 -35.25
N PHE A 557 4.71 -3.60 -34.68
CA PHE A 557 5.54 -4.43 -33.84
C PHE A 557 6.43 -5.35 -34.69
N ASP A 558 7.75 -5.23 -34.49
CA ASP A 558 8.73 -6.21 -34.94
C ASP A 558 9.81 -6.51 -33.88
N ALA A 559 11.03 -6.86 -34.28
CA ALA A 559 12.11 -7.31 -33.39
C ALA A 559 13.33 -6.38 -33.38
N LEU A 560 13.30 -5.28 -34.14
CA LEU A 560 14.18 -4.15 -33.98
C LEU A 560 13.75 -3.35 -32.72
N THR A 561 14.65 -2.53 -32.19
CA THR A 561 14.42 -1.78 -30.96
C THR A 561 15.20 -0.46 -30.93
N CYS A 562 14.67 0.52 -30.21
CA CYS A 562 15.39 1.76 -29.91
C CYS A 562 15.80 1.86 -28.44
N GLY A 563 17.09 1.61 -28.17
CA GLY A 563 17.65 1.73 -26.83
C GLY A 563 17.91 3.18 -26.38
N SER A 564 18.13 4.11 -27.32
CA SER A 564 18.20 5.56 -27.04
C SER A 564 18.07 6.39 -28.32
N PHE A 565 17.42 7.55 -28.27
CA PHE A 565 17.41 8.49 -29.39
C PHE A 565 17.56 9.95 -28.93
N PRO A 566 18.78 10.50 -28.82
CA PRO A 566 19.01 11.84 -28.27
C PRO A 566 18.21 13.01 -28.88
N PRO A 567 17.81 13.00 -30.17
CA PRO A 567 16.89 14.00 -30.72
C PRO A 567 15.45 13.95 -30.18
N CYS A 568 15.01 12.81 -29.64
CA CYS A 568 13.67 12.56 -29.10
C CYS A 568 13.78 12.07 -27.64
N PRO A 569 14.04 12.99 -26.69
CA PRO A 569 14.09 12.68 -25.26
C PRO A 569 12.71 12.41 -24.66
#